data_AF-A0A7S2I3S3-F1
#
_entry.id   AF-A0A7S2I3S3-F1
#
_cell.length_a   1.000
_cell.length_b   1.000
_cell.length_c   1.000
_cell.angle_alpha   90.00
_cell.angle_beta   90.00
_cell.angle_gamma   90.00
#
_symmetry.space_group_name_H-M   'P 1'
#
loop_
_entity.id
_entity.type
_entity.pdbx_description
1 polymer ?
#
loop_
_entity_poly.entity_id
_entity_poly.type
_entity_poly.pdbx_seq_one_letter_code
_entity_poly.pdbx_strand_id
1 'polypeptide(L)'
;VGFFNDAWNILKCAGTQMVVYWVCAYANEQHNLGAELTIDPKGTSFYKALMLESCQGVVQILNREVHEDVDGNDLLLCREAILFERIWCCFEAFTVLKSDCVPSLLMDVATIDENGEAVVLTEGLSPGEQQLPGTMQWDPKFAREANFPTSLLFHGLRARLESGQASVDDDRRRILNSIAGVSVAALDDEPPSEHANYRTVNAKLHGLWAETAWPLCVRNHADICELGLPDALKADVTRKTLRLHFNRQKTTMDYFNDDRLCELSRGLPPNLEVLQLGLAGCQSDRGLVTFAHAIEELKALATLHLDFRSNRNIGDRGFQSLGHALTCLPNLEDVNLMLEATSVSSSRLSMLCHGLSKCDALRKLDICVGITSVGGAGCEGLAETLRFPRLEHLQLRLGACNVTDGFMSRTAQGLEGAKALRVLDLAVTNTPIGNEGILALSTVLPTLVCLDTFNLTICSCKGIQDSALRACLIAVARCGTLRKLKIC
;
A
#
# COMPACT_ATOMS: atom_id res chain seq x y z
N VAL A 1 -32.48 -2.49 0.70
CA VAL A 1 -32.43 -2.12 -0.74
C VAL A 1 -31.83 -0.73 -0.93
N GLY A 2 -32.31 0.33 -0.26
CA GLY A 2 -31.69 1.66 -0.29
C GLY A 2 -30.20 1.64 0.10
N PHE A 3 -29.90 1.15 1.31
CA PHE A 3 -28.52 0.93 1.79
C PHE A 3 -27.59 0.24 0.78
N PHE A 4 -28.09 -0.80 0.09
CA PHE A 4 -27.30 -1.53 -0.89
C PHE A 4 -27.01 -0.69 -2.13
N ASN A 5 -27.99 0.06 -2.63
CA ASN A 5 -27.77 0.97 -3.77
C ASN A 5 -26.73 2.03 -3.42
N ASP A 6 -26.73 2.53 -2.18
CA ASP A 6 -25.79 3.56 -1.74
C ASP A 6 -24.37 2.98 -1.58
N ALA A 7 -24.22 1.85 -0.89
CA ALA A 7 -22.94 1.13 -0.81
C ALA A 7 -22.41 0.71 -2.19
N TRP A 8 -23.30 0.27 -3.09
CA TRP A 8 -22.95 -0.07 -4.47
C TRP A 8 -22.50 1.15 -5.28
N ASN A 9 -23.17 2.30 -5.13
CA ASN A 9 -22.77 3.54 -5.78
C ASN A 9 -21.40 4.03 -5.29
N ILE A 10 -21.08 3.80 -4.01
CA ILE A 10 -19.77 4.09 -3.43
C ILE A 10 -18.68 3.19 -4.07
N LEU A 11 -18.94 1.89 -4.22
CA LEU A 11 -18.00 0.94 -4.83
C LEU A 11 -17.85 1.14 -6.35
N LYS A 12 -18.90 1.60 -7.02
CA LYS A 12 -18.93 1.84 -8.48
C LYS A 12 -18.39 3.24 -8.83
N CYS A 13 -17.14 3.52 -8.49
CA CYS A 13 -16.48 4.74 -8.93
C CYS A 13 -16.02 4.63 -10.42
N ALA A 14 -16.83 5.17 -11.32
CA ALA A 14 -16.50 5.64 -12.69
C ALA A 14 -15.46 4.84 -13.50
N GLY A 15 -15.87 3.70 -14.06
CA GLY A 15 -15.16 2.99 -15.12
C GLY A 15 -16.12 2.21 -16.01
N THR A 16 -15.77 2.02 -17.29
CA THR A 16 -16.57 1.28 -18.30
C THR A 16 -16.58 -0.24 -18.09
N GLN A 17 -15.94 -0.75 -17.04
CA GLN A 17 -15.82 -2.17 -16.75
C GLN A 17 -16.93 -2.60 -15.77
N MET A 18 -17.63 -3.69 -16.09
CA MET A 18 -18.65 -4.28 -15.21
C MET A 18 -17.94 -4.85 -13.98
N VAL A 19 -18.14 -4.25 -12.82
CA VAL A 19 -17.62 -4.72 -11.54
C VAL A 19 -18.66 -5.66 -10.92
N VAL A 20 -18.25 -6.87 -10.54
CA VAL A 20 -19.13 -7.87 -9.92
C VAL A 20 -18.58 -8.23 -8.53
N TYR A 21 -19.36 -7.90 -7.49
CA TYR A 21 -19.07 -8.31 -6.11
C TYR A 21 -20.06 -9.38 -5.65
N TRP A 22 -19.59 -10.25 -4.77
CA TRP A 22 -20.45 -11.21 -4.08
C TRP A 22 -20.98 -10.62 -2.76
N VAL A 23 -22.28 -10.78 -2.51
CA VAL A 23 -22.92 -10.37 -1.24
C VAL A 23 -23.82 -11.50 -0.73
N CYS A 24 -23.39 -12.14 0.37
CA CYS A 24 -24.00 -13.36 0.90
C CYS A 24 -25.52 -13.27 1.12
N ALA A 25 -26.00 -12.10 1.53
CA ALA A 25 -27.41 -11.88 1.89
C ALA A 25 -28.36 -11.95 0.69
N TYR A 26 -27.87 -11.80 -0.54
CA TYR A 26 -28.69 -11.64 -1.74
C TYR A 26 -28.52 -12.75 -2.78
N ALA A 27 -27.66 -13.71 -2.53
CA ALA A 27 -27.06 -14.48 -3.61
C ALA A 27 -27.48 -15.96 -3.69
N ASN A 28 -28.25 -16.44 -2.71
CA ASN A 28 -28.85 -17.78 -2.77
C ASN A 28 -30.34 -17.71 -3.11
N GLU A 29 -30.82 -18.70 -3.87
CA GLU A 29 -32.26 -18.94 -4.02
C GLU A 29 -32.83 -19.47 -2.70
N GLN A 30 -33.28 -18.56 -1.82
CA GLN A 30 -33.81 -18.93 -0.50
C GLN A 30 -35.00 -19.91 -0.57
N HIS A 31 -35.70 -19.96 -1.70
CA HIS A 31 -36.79 -20.90 -1.95
C HIS A 31 -36.33 -22.35 -2.18
N ASN A 32 -35.07 -22.59 -2.51
CA ASN A 32 -34.53 -23.91 -2.82
C ASN A 32 -33.10 -24.13 -2.28
N LEU A 33 -32.77 -23.48 -1.16
CA LEU A 33 -31.43 -23.49 -0.58
C LEU A 33 -30.89 -24.91 -0.36
N GLY A 34 -31.74 -25.86 0.05
CA GLY A 34 -31.34 -27.25 0.28
C GLY A 34 -30.81 -27.98 -0.96
N ALA A 35 -31.22 -27.58 -2.18
CA ALA A 35 -30.69 -28.16 -3.42
C ALA A 35 -29.33 -27.56 -3.82
N GLU A 36 -28.99 -26.38 -3.29
CA GLU A 36 -27.72 -25.71 -3.53
C GLU A 36 -26.62 -26.12 -2.52
N LEU A 37 -27.00 -26.65 -1.36
CA LEU A 37 -26.09 -27.13 -0.33
C LEU A 37 -25.64 -28.56 -0.63
N THR A 38 -24.33 -28.73 -0.81
CA THR A 38 -23.67 -30.02 -1.05
C THR A 38 -22.86 -30.47 0.16
N ILE A 39 -22.52 -31.77 0.24
CA ILE A 39 -21.67 -32.32 1.32
C ILE A 39 -20.33 -31.58 1.39
N ASP A 40 -19.68 -31.36 0.25
CA ASP A 40 -18.52 -30.47 0.18
C ASP A 40 -19.01 -29.01 0.10
N PRO A 41 -18.70 -28.12 1.06
CA PRO A 41 -19.04 -26.70 0.99
C PRO A 41 -18.52 -26.00 -0.27
N LYS A 42 -17.52 -26.55 -0.94
CA LYS A 42 -17.00 -26.04 -2.23
C LYS A 42 -17.86 -26.42 -3.44
N GLY A 43 -18.81 -27.34 -3.27
CA GLY A 43 -19.76 -27.72 -4.33
C GLY A 43 -20.95 -26.77 -4.48
N THR A 44 -21.09 -25.82 -3.56
CA THR A 44 -22.22 -24.88 -3.49
C THR A 44 -22.20 -23.87 -4.64
N SER A 45 -23.38 -23.33 -4.96
CA SER A 45 -23.57 -22.23 -5.93
C SER A 45 -22.68 -21.02 -5.59
N PHE A 46 -22.62 -20.63 -4.32
CA PHE A 46 -21.86 -19.46 -3.90
C PHE A 46 -20.34 -19.66 -4.02
N TYR A 47 -19.80 -20.82 -3.65
CA TYR A 47 -18.36 -21.05 -3.79
C TYR A 47 -17.97 -20.97 -5.26
N LYS A 48 -18.76 -21.58 -6.14
CA LYS A 48 -18.56 -21.51 -7.59
C LYS A 48 -18.61 -20.07 -8.10
N ALA A 49 -19.50 -19.24 -7.57
CA ALA A 49 -19.60 -17.82 -7.92
C ALA A 49 -18.38 -17.01 -7.48
N LEU A 50 -17.86 -17.24 -6.27
CA LEU A 50 -16.62 -16.62 -5.77
C LEU A 50 -15.41 -16.99 -6.63
N MET A 51 -15.40 -18.21 -7.19
CA MET A 51 -14.31 -18.69 -8.04
C MET A 51 -14.43 -18.28 -9.51
N LEU A 52 -15.44 -17.48 -9.90
CA LEU A 52 -15.54 -16.94 -11.26
C LEU A 52 -14.43 -15.91 -11.50
N GLU A 53 -13.81 -15.94 -12.68
CA GLU A 53 -12.79 -14.95 -13.09
C GLU A 53 -13.29 -13.50 -13.07
N SER A 54 -14.61 -13.30 -13.18
CA SER A 54 -15.23 -11.98 -13.11
C SER A 54 -15.48 -11.48 -11.67
N CYS A 55 -15.42 -12.36 -10.67
CA CYS A 55 -15.65 -11.99 -9.28
C CYS A 55 -14.45 -11.20 -8.74
N GLN A 56 -14.70 -9.98 -8.23
CA GLN A 56 -13.65 -9.16 -7.64
C GLN A 56 -13.40 -9.51 -6.16
N GLY A 57 -14.40 -10.04 -5.47
CA GLY A 57 -14.33 -10.23 -4.03
C GLY A 57 -15.70 -10.30 -3.37
N VAL A 58 -15.67 -10.22 -2.04
CA VAL A 58 -16.85 -10.23 -1.15
C VAL A 58 -17.04 -8.86 -0.52
N VAL A 59 -18.30 -8.44 -0.39
CA VAL A 59 -18.68 -7.35 0.53
C VAL A 59 -19.42 -7.95 1.72
N GLN A 60 -18.80 -7.90 2.90
CA GLN A 60 -19.42 -8.31 4.16
C GLN A 60 -20.26 -7.17 4.71
N ILE A 61 -21.53 -7.44 5.04
CA ILE A 61 -22.43 -6.43 5.62
C ILE A 61 -22.50 -6.67 7.13
N LEU A 62 -21.90 -5.76 7.91
CA LEU A 62 -21.98 -5.82 9.36
C LEU A 62 -23.27 -5.15 9.84
N ASN A 63 -24.02 -5.87 10.66
CA ASN A 63 -25.18 -5.32 11.33
C ASN A 63 -24.73 -4.40 12.48
N ARG A 64 -25.46 -3.31 12.63
CA ARG A 64 -25.36 -2.37 13.73
C ARG A 64 -26.77 -2.11 14.24
N GLU A 65 -26.99 -2.24 15.53
CA GLU A 65 -28.25 -1.82 16.15
C GLU A 65 -28.06 -0.39 16.65
N VAL A 66 -28.74 0.57 16.01
CA VAL A 66 -28.84 1.95 16.50
C VAL A 66 -30.13 2.01 17.32
N HIS A 67 -30.03 1.89 18.64
CA HIS A 67 -31.19 2.06 19.52
C HIS A 67 -31.37 3.55 19.84
N GLU A 68 -32.50 4.13 19.45
CA GLU A 68 -33.00 5.35 20.08
C GLU A 68 -33.62 4.94 21.42
N ASP A 69 -33.09 5.51 22.51
CA ASP A 69 -33.51 5.25 23.87
C ASP A 69 -34.93 5.80 24.06
N VAL A 70 -35.96 4.97 23.88
CA VAL A 70 -37.36 5.41 24.05
C VAL A 70 -37.85 5.22 25.48
N ASP A 71 -37.30 4.32 26.29
CA ASP A 71 -37.85 4.06 27.64
C ASP A 71 -36.86 3.57 28.72
N GLY A 72 -35.54 3.75 28.55
CA GLY A 72 -34.54 3.64 29.63
C GLY A 72 -34.49 2.32 30.42
N ASN A 73 -35.17 1.28 29.94
CA ASN A 73 -35.29 -0.03 30.55
C ASN A 73 -35.49 -1.07 29.45
N ASP A 74 -34.45 -1.35 28.69
CA ASP A 74 -34.14 -2.74 28.36
C ASP A 74 -32.67 -2.86 27.96
N LEU A 75 -31.92 -3.61 28.78
CA LEU A 75 -30.58 -4.12 28.47
C LEU A 75 -30.73 -5.26 27.44
N LEU A 76 -31.37 -4.99 26.30
CA LEU A 76 -31.37 -5.92 25.18
C LEU A 76 -29.93 -5.95 24.65
N LEU A 77 -29.28 -7.10 24.77
CA LEU A 77 -27.92 -7.35 24.28
C LEU A 77 -27.78 -6.88 22.83
N CYS A 78 -27.24 -5.68 22.60
CA CYS A 78 -26.87 -5.19 21.28
C CYS A 78 -25.91 -6.20 20.65
N ARG A 79 -26.39 -7.01 19.70
CA ARG A 79 -25.56 -7.97 18.98
C ARG A 79 -25.02 -7.30 17.74
N GLU A 80 -23.89 -6.59 17.84
CA GLU A 80 -23.17 -6.06 16.67
C GLU A 80 -22.33 -7.17 16.00
N ALA A 81 -22.08 -7.01 14.69
CA ALA A 81 -21.17 -7.88 13.92
C ALA A 81 -21.45 -9.40 14.01
N ILE A 82 -22.75 -9.79 14.04
CA ILE A 82 -23.23 -11.18 14.07
C ILE A 82 -22.67 -12.01 12.91
N LEU A 83 -22.25 -11.35 11.83
CA LEU A 83 -21.60 -11.98 10.68
C LEU A 83 -20.45 -12.91 11.09
N PHE A 84 -19.64 -12.55 12.08
CA PHE A 84 -18.52 -13.40 12.54
C PHE A 84 -18.96 -14.62 13.35
N GLU A 85 -20.21 -14.66 13.80
CA GLU A 85 -20.80 -15.83 14.46
C GLU A 85 -21.44 -16.79 13.46
N ARG A 86 -21.56 -16.43 12.18
CA ARG A 86 -22.21 -17.26 11.16
C ARG A 86 -21.19 -18.09 10.40
N ILE A 87 -21.29 -19.42 10.45
CA ILE A 87 -20.29 -20.29 9.85
C ILE A 87 -20.17 -20.14 8.32
N TRP A 88 -21.28 -19.87 7.63
CA TRP A 88 -21.24 -19.64 6.19
C TRP A 88 -20.49 -18.36 5.82
N CYS A 89 -20.62 -17.30 6.63
CA CYS A 89 -19.83 -16.08 6.46
C CYS A 89 -18.35 -16.30 6.81
N CYS A 90 -18.07 -17.16 7.80
CA CYS A 90 -16.72 -17.61 8.10
C CYS A 90 -16.11 -18.38 6.90
N PHE A 91 -16.90 -19.20 6.22
CA PHE A 91 -16.45 -19.91 5.03
C PHE A 91 -16.20 -18.99 3.84
N GLU A 92 -16.98 -17.93 3.67
CA GLU A 92 -16.72 -16.88 2.68
C GLU A 92 -15.40 -16.17 2.95
N ALA A 93 -15.18 -15.72 4.19
CA ALA A 93 -13.91 -15.13 4.61
C ALA A 93 -12.74 -16.10 4.35
N PHE A 94 -12.89 -17.37 4.74
CA PHE A 94 -11.90 -18.40 4.45
C PHE A 94 -11.62 -18.54 2.95
N THR A 95 -12.66 -18.55 2.12
CA THR A 95 -12.52 -18.73 0.66
C THR A 95 -11.72 -17.58 0.06
N VAL A 96 -12.03 -16.34 0.45
CA VAL A 96 -11.27 -15.14 0.01
C VAL A 96 -9.82 -15.21 0.51
N LEU A 97 -9.62 -15.41 1.81
CA LEU A 97 -8.29 -15.38 2.46
C LEU A 97 -7.39 -16.56 2.08
N LYS A 98 -7.95 -17.70 1.67
CA LYS A 98 -7.18 -18.85 1.17
C LYS A 98 -6.92 -18.76 -0.34
N SER A 99 -7.67 -17.96 -1.09
CA SER A 99 -7.55 -17.95 -2.54
C SER A 99 -6.15 -17.50 -2.97
N ASP A 100 -5.46 -18.37 -3.72
CA ASP A 100 -4.26 -18.01 -4.48
C ASP A 100 -4.65 -17.54 -5.91
N CYS A 101 -5.88 -17.05 -6.07
CA CYS A 101 -6.40 -16.54 -7.33
C CYS A 101 -5.57 -15.34 -7.81
N VAL A 102 -5.48 -15.18 -9.14
CA VAL A 102 -4.86 -14.03 -9.77
C VAL A 102 -5.89 -13.38 -10.71
N PRO A 103 -6.38 -12.16 -10.42
CA PRO A 103 -6.11 -11.37 -9.22
C PRO A 103 -6.70 -12.01 -7.95
N SER A 104 -6.14 -11.67 -6.79
CA SER A 104 -6.66 -12.14 -5.49
C SER A 104 -8.04 -11.53 -5.23
N LEU A 105 -8.92 -12.28 -4.57
CA LEU A 105 -10.23 -11.80 -4.18
C LEU A 105 -10.10 -10.74 -3.07
N LEU A 106 -10.85 -9.65 -3.20
CA LEU A 106 -10.93 -8.58 -2.19
C LEU A 106 -11.95 -8.91 -1.10
N MET A 107 -11.74 -8.38 0.10
CA MET A 107 -12.75 -8.40 1.16
C MET A 107 -13.05 -6.99 1.66
N ASP A 108 -14.18 -6.47 1.20
CA ASP A 108 -14.71 -5.17 1.62
C ASP A 108 -15.77 -5.34 2.70
N VAL A 109 -16.00 -4.30 3.49
CA VAL A 109 -16.96 -4.32 4.58
C VAL A 109 -17.86 -3.10 4.53
N ALA A 110 -19.17 -3.32 4.52
CA ALA A 110 -20.17 -2.26 4.56
C ALA A 110 -20.99 -2.31 5.86
N THR A 111 -21.35 -1.14 6.37
CA THR A 111 -22.24 -0.98 7.53
C THR A 111 -22.86 0.43 7.51
N ILE A 112 -23.58 0.80 8.56
CA ILE A 112 -24.12 2.15 8.74
C ILE A 112 -23.33 2.95 9.79
N ASP A 113 -23.14 4.25 9.54
CA ASP A 113 -22.59 5.16 10.53
C ASP A 113 -23.62 5.55 11.61
N GLU A 114 -23.26 6.49 12.48
CA GLU A 114 -24.13 6.94 13.59
C GLU A 114 -25.39 7.65 13.12
N ASN A 115 -25.41 8.14 11.87
CA ASN A 115 -26.56 8.82 11.27
C ASN A 115 -27.42 7.85 10.44
N GLY A 116 -27.06 6.56 10.39
CA GLY A 116 -27.73 5.57 9.54
C GLY A 116 -27.26 5.61 8.07
N GLU A 117 -26.24 6.38 7.75
CA GLU A 117 -25.71 6.50 6.38
C GLU A 117 -24.77 5.34 6.05
N ALA A 118 -24.80 4.88 4.80
CA ALA A 118 -23.97 3.77 4.36
C ALA A 118 -22.48 4.16 4.34
N VAL A 119 -21.65 3.36 5.01
CA VAL A 119 -20.20 3.50 5.05
C VAL A 119 -19.52 2.18 4.69
N VAL A 120 -18.39 2.28 4.00
CA VAL A 120 -17.68 1.12 3.45
C VAL A 120 -16.20 1.23 3.76
N LEU A 121 -15.63 0.18 4.34
CA LEU A 121 -14.20 -0.11 4.37
C LEU A 121 -13.83 -0.96 3.17
N THR A 122 -12.77 -0.57 2.49
CA THR A 122 -12.30 -1.26 1.28
C THR A 122 -10.89 -1.81 1.45
N GLU A 123 -10.64 -2.99 0.89
CA GLU A 123 -9.29 -3.51 0.71
C GLU A 123 -8.61 -2.76 -0.45
N GLY A 124 -7.73 -1.82 -0.13
CA GLY A 124 -7.04 -1.00 -1.13
C GLY A 124 -7.90 0.13 -1.72
N LEU A 125 -7.57 0.53 -2.95
CA LEU A 125 -8.14 1.70 -3.64
C LEU A 125 -9.22 1.28 -4.63
N SER A 126 -10.29 2.07 -4.76
CA SER A 126 -11.31 1.86 -5.79
C SER A 126 -10.76 2.14 -7.20
N PRO A 127 -11.40 1.61 -8.27
CA PRO A 127 -10.93 1.83 -9.65
C PRO A 127 -10.82 3.31 -10.04
N GLY A 128 -11.73 4.16 -9.55
CA GLY A 128 -11.67 5.61 -9.79
C GLY A 128 -10.52 6.28 -9.03
N GLU A 129 -10.19 5.79 -7.84
CA GLU A 129 -9.08 6.30 -7.03
C GLU A 129 -7.73 5.93 -7.63
N GLN A 130 -7.59 4.71 -8.17
CA GLN A 130 -6.37 4.25 -8.83
C GLN A 130 -5.96 5.10 -10.04
N GLN A 131 -6.92 5.82 -10.66
CA GLN A 131 -6.65 6.74 -11.78
C GLN A 131 -6.03 8.08 -11.33
N LEU A 132 -6.10 8.41 -10.03
CA LEU A 132 -5.49 9.63 -9.51
C LEU A 132 -3.97 9.49 -9.44
N PRO A 133 -3.22 10.59 -9.58
CA PRO A 133 -1.76 10.53 -9.61
C PRO A 133 -1.14 10.38 -8.21
N GLY A 134 -0.18 9.46 -8.08
CA GLY A 134 0.69 9.35 -6.90
C GLY A 134 -0.11 9.11 -5.61
N THR A 135 0.15 9.89 -4.57
CA THR A 135 -0.55 9.70 -3.30
C THR A 135 -1.92 10.38 -3.22
N MET A 136 -2.33 11.16 -4.23
CA MET A 136 -3.67 11.76 -4.24
C MET A 136 -4.77 10.71 -4.31
N GLN A 137 -4.41 9.47 -4.67
CA GLN A 137 -5.28 8.30 -4.65
C GLN A 137 -5.88 8.02 -3.26
N TRP A 138 -5.14 8.33 -2.19
CA TRP A 138 -5.53 7.95 -0.83
C TRP A 138 -6.49 8.94 -0.15
N ASP A 139 -6.44 10.22 -0.53
CA ASP A 139 -7.31 11.26 0.03
C ASP A 139 -8.82 10.94 -0.10
N PRO A 140 -9.37 10.55 -1.28
CA PRO A 140 -10.77 10.14 -1.40
C PRO A 140 -11.09 8.86 -0.62
N LYS A 141 -10.15 7.90 -0.53
CA LYS A 141 -10.33 6.68 0.28
C LYS A 141 -10.52 7.05 1.76
N PHE A 142 -9.66 7.90 2.31
CA PHE A 142 -9.80 8.37 3.68
C PHE A 142 -11.08 9.17 3.93
N ALA A 143 -11.57 9.89 2.92
CA ALA A 143 -12.82 10.62 3.03
C ALA A 143 -14.01 9.66 3.10
N ARG A 144 -14.04 8.63 2.24
CA ARG A 144 -15.06 7.57 2.24
C ARG A 144 -15.10 6.81 3.56
N GLU A 145 -13.93 6.45 4.08
CA GLU A 145 -13.82 5.54 5.24
C GLU A 145 -13.93 6.29 6.57
N ALA A 146 -13.90 7.62 6.56
CA ALA A 146 -13.82 8.51 7.73
C ALA A 146 -14.80 8.17 8.85
N ASN A 147 -16.03 7.84 8.50
CA ASN A 147 -17.15 7.66 9.42
C ASN A 147 -17.40 6.18 9.75
N PHE A 148 -16.51 5.27 9.33
CA PHE A 148 -16.67 3.87 9.64
C PHE A 148 -16.59 3.63 11.17
N PRO A 149 -17.56 2.94 11.80
CA PRO A 149 -17.60 2.78 13.25
C PRO A 149 -16.38 1.99 13.76
N THR A 150 -15.54 2.63 14.57
CA THR A 150 -14.33 2.00 15.10
C THR A 150 -14.62 0.86 16.09
N SER A 151 -15.80 0.86 16.74
CA SER A 151 -16.24 -0.25 17.60
C SER A 151 -16.30 -1.59 16.86
N LEU A 152 -16.69 -1.57 15.57
CA LEU A 152 -16.81 -2.77 14.75
C LEU A 152 -15.45 -3.37 14.38
N LEU A 153 -14.36 -2.58 14.42
CA LEU A 153 -13.01 -3.06 14.13
C LEU A 153 -12.58 -4.14 15.14
N PHE A 154 -12.97 -4.01 16.42
CA PHE A 154 -12.67 -4.99 17.47
C PHE A 154 -13.26 -6.37 17.17
N HIS A 155 -14.45 -6.41 16.58
CA HIS A 155 -15.10 -7.67 16.23
C HIS A 155 -14.32 -8.41 15.15
N GLY A 156 -13.87 -7.70 14.10
CA GLY A 156 -13.05 -8.29 13.04
C GLY A 156 -11.67 -8.76 13.52
N LEU A 157 -11.00 -7.95 14.35
CA LEU A 157 -9.69 -8.27 14.95
C LEU A 157 -9.71 -9.46 15.91
N ARG A 158 -10.89 -9.82 16.44
CA ARG A 158 -11.06 -10.92 17.40
C ARG A 158 -11.86 -12.09 16.86
N ALA A 159 -12.38 -11.98 15.63
CA ALA A 159 -13.17 -13.01 14.98
C ALA A 159 -12.37 -14.31 14.86
N ARG A 160 -13.00 -15.44 15.16
CA ARG A 160 -12.39 -16.77 14.99
C ARG A 160 -13.33 -17.61 14.17
N LEU A 161 -12.84 -18.11 13.04
CA LEU A 161 -13.66 -18.91 12.12
C LEU A 161 -14.20 -20.18 12.79
N GLU A 162 -13.42 -20.78 13.69
CA GLU A 162 -13.81 -21.96 14.46
C GLU A 162 -14.93 -21.71 15.49
N SER A 163 -15.24 -20.45 15.80
CA SER A 163 -16.36 -20.08 16.66
C SER A 163 -17.69 -19.97 15.91
N GLY A 164 -17.66 -20.09 14.58
CA GLY A 164 -18.84 -19.95 13.72
C GLY A 164 -19.93 -20.99 14.05
N GLN A 165 -21.17 -20.53 14.06
CA GLN A 165 -22.37 -21.31 14.38
C GLN A 165 -23.24 -21.49 13.15
N ALA A 166 -24.04 -22.56 13.18
CA ALA A 166 -25.03 -22.87 12.15
C ALA A 166 -26.33 -23.32 12.80
N SER A 167 -27.46 -23.03 12.15
CA SER A 167 -28.74 -23.63 12.53
C SER A 167 -28.78 -25.14 12.23
N VAL A 168 -27.98 -25.60 11.26
CA VAL A 168 -27.78 -27.01 10.91
C VAL A 168 -26.35 -27.38 11.25
N ASP A 169 -26.15 -28.23 12.26
CA ASP A 169 -24.80 -28.56 12.77
C ASP A 169 -23.90 -29.24 11.71
N ASP A 170 -24.48 -29.98 10.76
CA ASP A 170 -23.74 -30.56 9.63
C ASP A 170 -23.00 -29.49 8.82
N ASP A 171 -23.59 -28.31 8.61
CA ASP A 171 -22.92 -27.20 7.91
C ASP A 171 -21.70 -26.75 8.70
N ARG A 172 -21.85 -26.63 10.03
CA ARG A 172 -20.74 -26.27 10.92
C ARG A 172 -19.61 -27.27 10.82
N ARG A 173 -19.91 -28.57 10.98
CA ARG A 173 -18.91 -29.65 10.90
C ARG A 173 -18.20 -29.66 9.56
N ARG A 174 -18.95 -29.67 8.45
CA ARG A 174 -18.41 -29.72 7.08
C ARG A 174 -17.54 -28.52 6.75
N ILE A 175 -17.95 -27.31 7.13
CA ILE A 175 -17.16 -26.11 6.88
C ILE A 175 -15.87 -26.13 7.68
N LEU A 176 -15.95 -26.38 9.00
CA LEU A 176 -14.76 -26.39 9.84
C LEU A 176 -13.75 -27.45 9.37
N ASN A 177 -14.23 -28.65 9.04
CA ASN A 177 -13.43 -29.70 8.43
C ASN A 177 -12.84 -29.30 7.06
N SER A 178 -13.60 -28.59 6.22
CA SER A 178 -13.11 -28.05 4.94
C SER A 178 -11.98 -27.03 5.14
N ILE A 179 -12.09 -26.17 6.16
CA ILE A 179 -11.03 -25.21 6.56
C ILE A 179 -9.82 -25.98 7.10
N ALA A 180 -10.03 -27.01 7.93
CA ALA A 180 -8.98 -27.89 8.43
C ALA A 180 -8.28 -28.68 7.30
N GLY A 181 -8.90 -28.78 6.13
CA GLY A 181 -8.33 -29.42 4.95
C GLY A 181 -8.44 -30.95 4.99
N VAL A 182 -9.42 -31.49 5.71
CA VAL A 182 -9.70 -32.93 5.67
C VAL A 182 -10.37 -33.32 4.35
N SER A 183 -10.35 -34.61 4.02
CA SER A 183 -10.96 -35.13 2.80
C SER A 183 -12.48 -35.04 2.84
N VAL A 184 -13.13 -34.99 1.66
CA VAL A 184 -14.61 -34.95 1.52
C VAL A 184 -15.30 -36.08 2.30
N ALA A 185 -14.71 -37.27 2.34
CA ALA A 185 -15.27 -38.43 3.05
C ALA A 185 -15.31 -38.28 4.59
N ALA A 186 -14.57 -37.33 5.14
CA ALA A 186 -14.43 -37.08 6.59
C ALA A 186 -15.05 -35.74 7.02
N LEU A 187 -15.80 -35.05 6.14
CA LEU A 187 -16.34 -33.72 6.45
C LEU A 187 -17.43 -33.76 7.53
N ASP A 188 -18.12 -34.89 7.68
CA ASP A 188 -19.15 -35.09 8.71
C ASP A 188 -18.55 -35.45 10.09
N ASP A 189 -17.24 -35.70 10.20
CA ASP A 189 -16.60 -36.01 11.48
C ASP A 189 -16.63 -34.80 12.44
N GLU A 190 -16.42 -35.01 13.74
CA GLU A 190 -16.33 -33.87 14.67
C GLU A 190 -15.08 -33.03 14.35
N PRO A 191 -15.23 -31.74 14.03
CA PRO A 191 -14.10 -30.89 13.70
C PRO A 191 -13.17 -30.70 14.91
N PRO A 192 -11.86 -30.53 14.68
CA PRO A 192 -10.94 -30.22 15.75
C PRO A 192 -11.30 -28.88 16.39
N SER A 193 -11.11 -28.74 17.70
CA SER A 193 -11.27 -27.45 18.40
C SER A 193 -10.16 -26.44 18.06
N GLU A 194 -9.00 -26.93 17.62
CA GLU A 194 -7.88 -26.12 17.15
C GLU A 194 -7.20 -26.78 15.95
N HIS A 195 -6.77 -25.98 14.98
CA HIS A 195 -6.03 -26.49 13.82
C HIS A 195 -5.04 -25.44 13.28
N ALA A 196 -3.95 -25.90 12.64
CA ALA A 196 -2.97 -25.01 12.04
C ALA A 196 -3.58 -24.11 10.95
N ASN A 197 -4.51 -24.65 10.16
CA ASN A 197 -5.22 -23.87 9.14
C ASN A 197 -6.14 -22.81 9.77
N TYR A 198 -6.81 -23.11 10.90
CA TYR A 198 -7.62 -22.11 11.60
C TYR A 198 -6.76 -20.94 12.05
N ARG A 199 -5.63 -21.24 12.71
CA ARG A 199 -4.66 -20.22 13.13
C ARG A 199 -4.16 -19.38 11.96
N THR A 200 -3.82 -20.02 10.85
CA THR A 200 -3.32 -19.33 9.65
C THR A 200 -4.37 -18.40 9.05
N VAL A 201 -5.59 -18.88 8.87
CA VAL A 201 -6.66 -18.08 8.24
C VAL A 201 -7.16 -16.98 9.19
N ASN A 202 -7.26 -17.26 10.49
CA ASN A 202 -7.56 -16.23 11.49
C ASN A 202 -6.48 -15.15 11.50
N ALA A 203 -5.19 -15.51 11.45
CA ALA A 203 -4.12 -14.53 11.36
C ALA A 203 -4.22 -13.65 10.10
N LYS A 204 -4.55 -14.24 8.94
CA LYS A 204 -4.84 -13.48 7.71
C LYS A 204 -6.02 -12.52 7.88
N LEU A 205 -7.12 -12.99 8.48
CA LEU A 205 -8.31 -12.18 8.76
C LEU A 205 -7.95 -11.00 9.67
N HIS A 206 -7.25 -11.26 10.77
CA HIS A 206 -6.83 -10.23 11.73
C HIS A 206 -5.85 -9.24 11.10
N GLY A 207 -4.90 -9.72 10.29
CA GLY A 207 -3.97 -8.87 9.54
C GLY A 207 -4.70 -7.93 8.56
N LEU A 208 -5.72 -8.42 7.84
CA LEU A 208 -6.55 -7.61 6.96
C LEU A 208 -7.31 -6.53 7.74
N TRP A 209 -7.93 -6.90 8.86
CA TRP A 209 -8.60 -5.95 9.73
C TRP A 209 -7.63 -4.94 10.35
N ALA A 210 -6.42 -5.35 10.69
CA ALA A 210 -5.42 -4.46 11.24
C ALA A 210 -4.89 -3.45 10.21
N GLU A 211 -4.69 -3.87 8.95
CA GLU A 211 -4.32 -2.96 7.86
C GLU A 211 -5.42 -1.91 7.60
N THR A 212 -6.68 -2.32 7.54
CA THR A 212 -7.81 -1.41 7.29
C THR A 212 -8.15 -0.52 8.50
N ALA A 213 -7.99 -1.03 9.73
CA ALA A 213 -8.20 -0.29 10.96
C ALA A 213 -7.15 0.80 11.19
N TRP A 214 -5.89 0.57 10.78
CA TRP A 214 -4.78 1.43 11.19
C TRP A 214 -4.98 2.91 10.86
N PRO A 215 -5.34 3.31 9.63
CA PRO A 215 -5.55 4.72 9.30
C PRO A 215 -6.70 5.36 10.06
N LEU A 216 -7.77 4.60 10.34
CA LEU A 216 -8.91 5.06 11.14
C LEU A 216 -8.52 5.27 12.60
N CYS A 217 -7.77 4.33 13.19
CA CYS A 217 -7.30 4.43 14.56
C CYS A 217 -6.34 5.62 14.74
N VAL A 218 -5.43 5.83 13.79
CA VAL A 218 -4.55 7.00 13.77
C VAL A 218 -5.36 8.30 13.70
N ARG A 219 -6.36 8.37 12.82
CA ARG A 219 -7.23 9.55 12.66
C ARG A 219 -8.07 9.84 13.90
N ASN A 220 -8.61 8.80 14.54
CA ASN A 220 -9.50 8.94 15.69
C ASN A 220 -8.75 8.93 17.02
N HIS A 221 -7.41 8.96 16.99
CA HIS A 221 -6.54 8.88 18.17
C HIS A 221 -6.82 7.66 19.07
N ALA A 222 -7.26 6.55 18.48
CA ALA A 222 -7.50 5.30 19.20
C ALA A 222 -6.18 4.68 19.70
N ASP A 223 -6.25 3.88 20.75
CA ASP A 223 -5.10 3.12 21.23
C ASP A 223 -4.87 1.89 20.34
N ILE A 224 -3.90 2.02 19.42
CA ILE A 224 -3.50 0.99 18.46
C ILE A 224 -2.97 -0.28 19.16
N CYS A 225 -2.30 -0.12 20.30
CA CYS A 225 -1.75 -1.25 21.05
C CYS A 225 -2.86 -1.99 21.80
N GLU A 226 -3.79 -1.27 22.42
CA GLU A 226 -4.95 -1.88 23.10
C GLU A 226 -5.85 -2.67 22.12
N LEU A 227 -5.98 -2.16 20.89
CA LEU A 227 -6.66 -2.84 19.79
C LEU A 227 -5.91 -4.08 19.28
N GLY A 228 -4.61 -4.22 19.60
CA GLY A 228 -3.78 -5.33 19.14
C GLY A 228 -3.40 -5.28 17.66
N LEU A 229 -3.45 -4.10 17.01
CA LEU A 229 -3.14 -4.00 15.58
C LEU A 229 -1.71 -4.46 15.24
N PRO A 230 -0.66 -4.10 16.02
CA PRO A 230 0.69 -4.56 15.71
C PRO A 230 0.81 -6.08 15.77
N ASP A 231 0.20 -6.72 16.77
CA ASP A 231 0.26 -8.18 16.95
C ASP A 231 -0.53 -8.90 15.84
N ALA A 232 -1.70 -8.37 15.48
CA ALA A 232 -2.52 -8.89 14.39
C ALA A 232 -1.80 -8.83 13.04
N LEU A 233 -1.16 -7.70 12.69
CA LEU A 233 -0.35 -7.59 11.47
C LEU A 233 0.82 -8.57 11.49
N LYS A 234 1.58 -8.63 12.60
CA LYS A 234 2.76 -9.47 12.71
C LYS A 234 2.44 -10.96 12.63
N ALA A 235 1.29 -11.37 13.18
CA ALA A 235 0.84 -12.75 13.16
C ALA A 235 0.51 -13.24 11.75
N ASP A 236 0.12 -12.34 10.83
CA ASP A 236 -0.09 -12.66 9.42
C ASP A 236 1.25 -12.83 8.68
N VAL A 237 1.95 -13.92 8.98
CA VAL A 237 3.21 -14.28 8.34
C VAL A 237 3.09 -14.56 6.84
N THR A 238 1.86 -14.65 6.33
CA THR A 238 1.59 -14.88 4.90
C THR A 238 1.42 -13.57 4.12
N ARG A 239 1.27 -12.43 4.81
CA ARG A 239 1.13 -11.13 4.17
C ARG A 239 2.36 -10.78 3.35
N LYS A 240 2.15 -10.53 2.06
CA LYS A 240 3.18 -10.11 1.11
C LYS A 240 3.21 -8.62 0.87
N THR A 241 2.10 -7.94 1.09
CA THR A 241 1.96 -6.52 0.83
C THR A 241 1.36 -5.80 2.03
N LEU A 242 1.91 -4.64 2.37
CA LEU A 242 1.34 -3.73 3.35
C LEU A 242 1.36 -2.31 2.78
N ARG A 243 0.18 -1.68 2.68
CA ARG A 243 0.03 -0.30 2.18
C ARG A 243 -0.71 0.54 3.20
N LEU A 244 0.03 1.38 3.92
CA LEU A 244 -0.55 2.26 4.92
C LEU A 244 -0.21 3.71 4.62
N HIS A 245 -1.24 4.49 4.34
CA HIS A 245 -1.12 5.93 4.21
C HIS A 245 -1.95 6.59 5.32
N PHE A 246 -1.51 7.75 5.77
CA PHE A 246 -2.21 8.54 6.77
C PHE A 246 -2.56 9.90 6.16
N ASN A 247 -3.81 10.33 6.36
CA ASN A 247 -4.39 11.51 5.71
C ASN A 247 -3.50 12.76 5.89
N ARG A 248 -3.32 13.52 4.81
CA ARG A 248 -2.42 14.68 4.70
C ARG A 248 -3.07 16.04 5.02
N GLN A 249 -4.24 16.07 5.66
CA GLN A 249 -4.93 17.34 5.86
C GLN A 249 -4.08 18.34 6.66
N LYS A 250 -3.98 19.55 6.09
CA LYS A 250 -3.00 20.60 6.41
C LYS A 250 -3.11 21.22 7.80
N THR A 251 -4.15 20.93 8.57
CA THR A 251 -4.52 21.78 9.72
C THR A 251 -4.10 21.22 11.07
N THR A 252 -3.82 19.91 11.19
CA THR A 252 -3.32 19.30 12.44
C THR A 252 -2.30 18.20 12.10
N MET A 253 -1.00 18.50 12.23
CA MET A 253 0.10 17.55 11.97
C MET A 253 0.24 16.45 13.06
N ASP A 254 -0.84 16.09 13.75
CA ASP A 254 -0.74 15.35 15.02
C ASP A 254 -1.29 13.90 14.98
N TYR A 255 -1.88 13.46 13.86
CA TYR A 255 -2.47 12.11 13.81
C TYR A 255 -1.39 11.02 13.79
N PHE A 256 -0.49 11.06 12.81
CA PHE A 256 0.63 10.13 12.70
C PHE A 256 1.92 10.79 13.21
N ASN A 257 2.65 10.10 14.08
CA ASN A 257 3.84 10.62 14.74
C ASN A 257 4.87 9.50 15.01
N ASP A 258 5.97 9.83 15.68
CA ASP A 258 7.03 8.88 16.01
C ASP A 258 6.54 7.66 16.82
N ASP A 259 5.60 7.82 17.76
CA ASP A 259 5.06 6.70 18.53
C ASP A 259 4.28 5.74 17.64
N ARG A 260 3.43 6.28 16.75
CA ARG A 260 2.67 5.48 15.78
C ARG A 260 3.58 4.73 14.81
N LEU A 261 4.68 5.35 14.39
CA LEU A 261 5.70 4.65 13.59
C LEU A 261 6.41 3.55 14.40
N CYS A 262 6.72 3.78 15.68
CA CYS A 262 7.31 2.75 16.54
C CYS A 262 6.34 1.56 16.74
N GLU A 263 5.05 1.81 16.93
CA GLU A 263 4.01 0.78 17.03
C GLU A 263 3.92 -0.04 15.75
N LEU A 264 3.86 0.63 14.59
CA LEU A 264 3.85 -0.04 13.29
C LEU A 264 5.11 -0.90 13.07
N SER A 265 6.27 -0.36 13.45
CA SER A 265 7.57 -1.05 13.30
C SER A 265 7.60 -2.38 14.05
N ARG A 266 6.94 -2.49 15.21
CA ARG A 266 6.87 -3.75 15.98
C ARG A 266 5.96 -4.79 15.33
N GLY A 267 4.99 -4.32 14.54
CA GLY A 267 3.95 -5.11 13.91
C GLY A 267 4.20 -5.51 12.45
N LEU A 268 5.34 -5.14 11.86
CA LEU A 268 5.61 -5.46 10.45
C LEU A 268 5.61 -6.99 10.23
N PRO A 269 4.80 -7.50 9.28
CA PRO A 269 4.84 -8.91 8.91
C PRO A 269 6.22 -9.32 8.38
N PRO A 270 6.78 -10.48 8.78
CA PRO A 270 8.17 -10.83 8.50
C PRO A 270 8.46 -11.17 7.02
N ASN A 271 7.44 -11.58 6.25
CA ASN A 271 7.60 -12.06 4.88
C ASN A 271 7.10 -11.06 3.82
N LEU A 272 7.05 -9.77 4.16
CA LEU A 272 6.67 -8.70 3.25
C LEU A 272 7.60 -8.66 2.03
N GLU A 273 6.98 -8.54 0.86
CA GLU A 273 7.62 -8.30 -0.43
C GLU A 273 7.38 -6.85 -0.89
N VAL A 274 6.27 -6.24 -0.48
CA VAL A 274 5.89 -4.87 -0.82
C VAL A 274 5.52 -4.09 0.44
N LEU A 275 6.23 -2.99 0.71
CA LEU A 275 5.95 -2.07 1.79
C LEU A 275 5.79 -0.65 1.24
N GLN A 276 4.60 -0.08 1.37
CA GLN A 276 4.30 1.29 0.96
C GLN A 276 3.73 2.07 2.13
N LEU A 277 4.47 3.08 2.59
CA LEU A 277 4.10 3.85 3.78
C LEU A 277 4.07 5.35 3.53
N GLY A 278 2.96 5.99 3.90
CA GLY A 278 2.88 7.43 4.12
C GLY A 278 3.36 7.76 5.53
N LEU A 279 4.52 8.39 5.69
CA LEU A 279 5.16 8.67 6.98
C LEU A 279 5.13 10.15 7.39
N ALA A 280 4.26 10.95 6.77
CA ALA A 280 4.08 12.36 7.11
C ALA A 280 3.64 12.52 8.58
N GLY A 281 4.25 13.46 9.30
CA GLY A 281 3.95 13.75 10.72
C GLY A 281 5.02 13.28 11.71
N CYS A 282 6.07 12.57 11.27
CA CYS A 282 7.20 12.25 12.14
C CYS A 282 7.95 13.53 12.55
N GLN A 283 8.19 13.69 13.86
CA GLN A 283 8.75 14.91 14.45
C GLN A 283 10.17 14.71 15.02
N SER A 284 10.73 13.50 14.97
CA SER A 284 12.09 13.23 15.43
C SER A 284 12.76 12.09 14.67
N ASP A 285 14.00 11.75 15.06
CA ASP A 285 14.69 10.56 14.57
C ASP A 285 14.08 9.25 15.11
N ARG A 286 13.41 9.28 16.27
CA ARG A 286 13.08 8.08 17.05
C ARG A 286 12.21 7.09 16.27
N GLY A 287 11.14 7.57 15.65
CA GLY A 287 10.25 6.74 14.84
C GLY A 287 11.00 6.11 13.67
N LEU A 288 11.75 6.92 12.92
CA LEU A 288 12.49 6.45 11.75
C LEU A 288 13.62 5.48 12.10
N VAL A 289 14.33 5.70 13.22
CA VAL A 289 15.36 4.78 13.71
C VAL A 289 14.74 3.43 14.06
N THR A 290 13.62 3.41 14.78
CA THR A 290 12.92 2.16 15.14
C THR A 290 12.44 1.43 13.89
N PHE A 291 11.87 2.17 12.94
CA PHE A 291 11.43 1.63 11.65
C PHE A 291 12.58 1.05 10.83
N ALA A 292 13.72 1.76 10.76
CA ALA A 292 14.91 1.31 10.04
C ALA A 292 15.40 -0.06 10.57
N HIS A 293 15.50 -0.22 11.89
CA HIS A 293 15.88 -1.51 12.49
C HIS A 293 14.85 -2.61 12.19
N ALA A 294 13.56 -2.27 12.15
CA ALA A 294 12.52 -3.26 11.85
C ALA A 294 12.58 -3.75 10.39
N ILE A 295 12.83 -2.85 9.43
CA ILE A 295 12.92 -3.25 8.01
C ILE A 295 14.20 -4.04 7.69
N GLU A 296 15.26 -3.94 8.49
CA GLU A 296 16.48 -4.77 8.32
C GLU A 296 16.16 -6.26 8.28
N GLU A 297 15.12 -6.71 8.99
CA GLU A 297 14.71 -8.12 9.06
C GLU A 297 13.87 -8.58 7.85
N LEU A 298 13.37 -7.66 7.02
CA LEU A 298 12.48 -7.97 5.90
C LEU A 298 13.25 -8.45 4.66
N LYS A 299 13.86 -9.64 4.75
CA LYS A 299 14.75 -10.17 3.69
C LYS A 299 14.04 -10.47 2.37
N ALA A 300 12.72 -10.62 2.38
CA ALA A 300 11.90 -10.81 1.19
C ALA A 300 11.51 -9.50 0.49
N LEU A 301 11.80 -8.34 1.09
CA LEU A 301 11.31 -7.05 0.61
C LEU A 301 11.91 -6.69 -0.75
N ALA A 302 11.03 -6.59 -1.75
CA ALA A 302 11.37 -6.25 -3.13
C ALA A 302 10.93 -4.83 -3.51
N THR A 303 9.87 -4.32 -2.88
CA THR A 303 9.36 -2.96 -3.11
C THR A 303 9.31 -2.17 -1.80
N LEU A 304 9.94 -1.01 -1.78
CA LEU A 304 9.93 -0.08 -0.65
C LEU A 304 9.59 1.33 -1.11
N HIS A 305 8.36 1.76 -0.81
CA HIS A 305 7.89 3.12 -1.11
C HIS A 305 7.66 3.88 0.19
N LEU A 306 8.42 4.94 0.42
CA LEU A 306 8.34 5.74 1.64
C LEU A 306 8.07 7.19 1.31
N ASP A 307 7.03 7.73 1.92
CA ASP A 307 6.65 9.11 1.75
C ASP A 307 6.85 9.93 3.02
N PHE A 308 7.93 10.70 3.04
CA PHE A 308 8.31 11.58 4.14
C PHE A 308 7.88 13.03 3.92
N ARG A 309 7.01 13.33 2.94
CA ARG A 309 6.71 14.72 2.60
C ARG A 309 6.23 15.51 3.81
N SER A 310 6.73 16.73 3.94
CA SER A 310 6.49 17.63 5.07
C SER A 310 7.11 17.22 6.42
N ASN A 311 7.93 16.17 6.51
CA ASN A 311 8.69 15.87 7.73
C ASN A 311 9.90 16.77 7.89
N ARG A 312 9.76 17.82 8.70
CA ARG A 312 10.80 18.85 8.88
C ARG A 312 11.83 18.53 9.96
N ASN A 313 11.56 17.58 10.84
CA ASN A 313 12.35 17.40 12.06
C ASN A 313 13.09 16.06 12.14
N ILE A 314 13.07 15.27 11.06
CA ILE A 314 13.93 14.08 10.95
C ILE A 314 15.37 14.55 10.71
N GLY A 315 16.27 14.14 11.59
CA GLY A 315 17.67 14.51 11.63
C GLY A 315 18.60 13.49 10.96
N ASP A 316 19.91 13.67 11.17
CA ASP A 316 20.95 12.84 10.56
C ASP A 316 20.85 11.38 11.00
N ARG A 317 20.52 11.11 12.26
CA ARG A 317 20.45 9.73 12.77
C ARG A 317 19.34 8.94 12.11
N GLY A 318 18.16 9.54 11.91
CA GLY A 318 17.07 8.88 11.20
C GLY A 318 17.46 8.44 9.79
N PHE A 319 18.06 9.35 9.01
CA PHE A 319 18.52 9.05 7.64
C PHE A 319 19.72 8.11 7.60
N GLN A 320 20.62 8.18 8.59
CA GLN A 320 21.73 7.24 8.72
C GLN A 320 21.23 5.82 8.98
N SER A 321 20.29 5.64 9.92
CA SER A 321 19.69 4.32 10.20
C SER A 321 18.93 3.80 8.98
N LEU A 322 18.13 4.63 8.30
CA LEU A 322 17.45 4.21 7.07
C LEU A 322 18.45 3.82 5.97
N GLY A 323 19.52 4.61 5.77
CA GLY A 323 20.59 4.29 4.83
C GLY A 323 21.29 2.97 5.15
N HIS A 324 21.55 2.68 6.43
CA HIS A 324 22.09 1.39 6.86
C HIS A 324 21.13 0.25 6.58
N ALA A 325 19.85 0.41 6.93
CA ALA A 325 18.84 -0.61 6.75
C ALA A 325 18.68 -1.05 5.28
N LEU A 326 18.79 -0.10 4.33
CA LEU A 326 18.78 -0.41 2.89
C LEU A 326 19.90 -1.38 2.48
N THR A 327 21.06 -1.33 3.13
CA THR A 327 22.17 -2.28 2.86
C THR A 327 21.86 -3.71 3.29
N CYS A 328 20.85 -3.90 4.14
CA CYS A 328 20.44 -5.20 4.68
C CYS A 328 19.32 -5.87 3.86
N LEU A 329 18.88 -5.25 2.76
CA LEU A 329 17.76 -5.69 1.90
C LEU A 329 18.26 -6.25 0.56
N PRO A 330 18.57 -7.56 0.46
CA PRO A 330 19.25 -8.14 -0.69
C PRO A 330 18.38 -8.22 -1.96
N ASN A 331 17.06 -8.23 -1.80
CA ASN A 331 16.09 -8.44 -2.89
C ASN A 331 15.40 -7.14 -3.34
N LEU A 332 15.86 -5.97 -2.88
CA LEU A 332 15.17 -4.71 -3.14
C LEU A 332 15.31 -4.29 -4.62
N GLU A 333 14.19 -4.28 -5.34
CA GLU A 333 14.13 -4.01 -6.79
C GLU A 333 13.48 -2.66 -7.14
N ASP A 334 12.47 -2.22 -6.38
CA ASP A 334 11.72 -0.98 -6.60
C ASP A 334 11.75 -0.10 -5.35
N VAL A 335 12.40 1.06 -5.47
CA VAL A 335 12.46 2.06 -4.40
C VAL A 335 11.84 3.37 -4.84
N ASN A 336 10.92 3.88 -4.03
CA ASN A 336 10.34 5.21 -4.19
C ASN A 336 10.51 6.00 -2.89
N LEU A 337 11.18 7.15 -2.95
CA LEU A 337 11.39 8.03 -1.79
C LEU A 337 10.85 9.43 -2.10
N MET A 338 9.80 9.84 -1.40
CA MET A 338 9.23 11.18 -1.49
C MET A 338 9.70 12.05 -0.32
N LEU A 339 10.57 13.01 -0.59
CA LEU A 339 11.29 13.83 0.39
C LEU A 339 10.96 15.35 0.26
N GLU A 340 9.87 15.72 -0.40
CA GLU A 340 9.49 17.14 -0.58
C GLU A 340 9.10 17.83 0.74
N ALA A 341 9.48 19.10 0.89
CA ALA A 341 9.27 19.93 2.07
C ALA A 341 9.81 19.32 3.38
N THR A 342 10.90 18.57 3.28
CA THR A 342 11.65 18.01 4.42
C THR A 342 12.92 18.83 4.71
N SER A 343 13.54 18.60 5.86
CA SER A 343 14.85 19.19 6.17
C SER A 343 16.01 18.30 5.70
N VAL A 344 15.86 17.55 4.60
CA VAL A 344 16.96 16.74 4.07
C VAL A 344 18.11 17.66 3.64
N SER A 345 19.28 17.44 4.22
CA SER A 345 20.54 18.12 3.86
C SER A 345 21.33 17.26 2.88
N SER A 346 22.40 17.82 2.31
CA SER A 346 23.33 17.06 1.46
C SER A 346 23.91 15.82 2.14
N SER A 347 24.22 15.92 3.43
CA SER A 347 24.73 14.80 4.24
C SER A 347 23.69 13.68 4.37
N ARG A 348 22.45 14.04 4.71
CA ARG A 348 21.33 13.08 4.85
C ARG A 348 21.01 12.38 3.55
N LEU A 349 20.97 13.11 2.43
CA LEU A 349 20.74 12.52 1.12
C LEU A 349 21.87 11.54 0.76
N SER A 350 23.13 11.91 1.03
CA SER A 350 24.29 11.04 0.79
C SER A 350 24.23 9.74 1.59
N MET A 351 23.76 9.77 2.85
CA MET A 351 23.56 8.57 3.68
C MET A 351 22.55 7.60 3.05
N LEU A 352 21.42 8.10 2.55
CA LEU A 352 20.44 7.27 1.84
C LEU A 352 21.02 6.69 0.56
N CYS A 353 21.69 7.53 -0.23
CA CYS A 353 22.28 7.13 -1.49
C CYS A 353 23.34 6.03 -1.26
N HIS A 354 24.17 6.15 -0.22
CA HIS A 354 25.12 5.10 0.15
C HIS A 354 24.44 3.75 0.39
N GLY A 355 23.30 3.75 1.10
CA GLY A 355 22.48 2.55 1.28
C GLY A 355 22.00 1.95 -0.04
N LEU A 356 21.38 2.78 -0.89
CA LEU A 356 20.87 2.38 -2.21
C LEU A 356 21.97 1.81 -3.13
N SER A 357 23.20 2.34 -3.03
CA SER A 357 24.34 1.85 -3.81
C SER A 357 24.73 0.39 -3.51
N LYS A 358 24.17 -0.20 -2.44
CA LYS A 358 24.37 -1.61 -2.04
C LYS A 358 23.22 -2.52 -2.44
N CYS A 359 22.14 -1.97 -3.02
CA CYS A 359 21.00 -2.75 -3.49
C CYS A 359 21.28 -3.28 -4.91
N ASP A 360 22.01 -4.39 -5.04
CA ASP A 360 22.43 -4.97 -6.34
C ASP A 360 21.27 -5.45 -7.24
N ALA A 361 20.07 -5.63 -6.66
CA ALA A 361 18.86 -6.02 -7.36
C ALA A 361 18.03 -4.83 -7.88
N LEU A 362 18.43 -3.59 -7.59
CA LEU A 362 17.64 -2.40 -7.89
C LEU A 362 17.42 -2.21 -9.40
N ARG A 363 16.15 -2.22 -9.80
CA ARG A 363 15.68 -2.02 -11.19
C ARG A 363 14.93 -0.71 -11.37
N LYS A 364 14.28 -0.22 -10.33
CA LYS A 364 13.51 1.01 -10.36
C LYS A 364 13.86 1.90 -9.18
N LEU A 365 14.20 3.15 -9.49
CA LEU A 365 14.50 4.17 -8.50
C LEU A 365 13.76 5.47 -8.83
N ASP A 366 12.86 5.83 -7.92
CA ASP A 366 12.13 7.09 -7.96
C ASP A 366 12.49 7.92 -6.72
N ILE A 367 13.12 9.08 -6.92
CA ILE A 367 13.45 9.99 -5.83
C ILE A 367 12.89 11.38 -6.15
N CYS A 368 12.07 11.89 -5.24
CA CYS A 368 11.56 13.26 -5.29
C CYS A 368 12.11 14.06 -4.11
N VAL A 369 12.91 15.09 -4.38
CA VAL A 369 13.44 16.03 -3.37
C VAL A 369 12.98 17.43 -3.76
N GLY A 370 12.37 18.15 -2.81
CA GLY A 370 11.76 19.45 -3.09
C GLY A 370 11.81 20.37 -1.89
N ILE A 371 12.12 21.65 -2.04
CA ILE A 371 12.08 22.65 -0.95
C ILE A 371 12.94 22.20 0.25
N THR A 372 14.23 22.00 -0.01
CA THR A 372 15.19 21.49 0.99
C THR A 372 16.47 22.32 1.01
N SER A 373 17.36 22.08 1.99
CA SER A 373 18.68 22.70 2.08
C SER A 373 19.78 21.90 1.37
N VAL A 374 19.42 21.04 0.40
CA VAL A 374 20.40 20.25 -0.35
C VAL A 374 21.27 21.17 -1.22
N GLY A 375 22.55 21.26 -0.85
CA GLY A 375 23.62 21.85 -1.66
C GLY A 375 24.05 20.94 -2.82
N GLY A 376 24.73 21.50 -3.82
CA GLY A 376 25.20 20.78 -5.02
C GLY A 376 25.91 19.45 -4.72
N ALA A 377 26.80 19.42 -3.73
CA ALA A 377 27.50 18.21 -3.28
C ALA A 377 26.58 17.05 -2.84
N GLY A 378 25.39 17.36 -2.32
CA GLY A 378 24.41 16.35 -1.92
C GLY A 378 23.71 15.72 -3.12
N CYS A 379 23.30 16.55 -4.08
CA CYS A 379 22.75 16.07 -5.34
C CYS A 379 23.81 15.25 -6.10
N GLU A 380 25.07 15.65 -6.03
CA GLU A 380 26.17 14.94 -6.65
C GLU A 380 26.42 13.55 -6.07
N GLY A 381 26.22 13.35 -4.77
CA GLY A 381 26.22 12.01 -4.16
C GLY A 381 25.10 11.11 -4.70
N LEU A 382 23.91 11.66 -4.95
CA LEU A 382 22.83 10.94 -5.64
C LEU A 382 23.27 10.50 -7.04
N ALA A 383 23.92 11.39 -7.79
CA ALA A 383 24.43 11.10 -9.11
C ALA A 383 25.56 10.05 -9.13
N GLU A 384 26.45 10.07 -8.13
CA GLU A 384 27.48 9.04 -7.93
C GLU A 384 26.88 7.67 -7.64
N THR A 385 25.70 7.62 -7.01
CA THR A 385 25.02 6.37 -6.72
C THR A 385 24.32 5.72 -7.90
N LEU A 386 24.15 6.41 -9.03
CA LEU A 386 23.49 5.87 -10.23
C LEU A 386 24.30 4.81 -11.01
N ARG A 387 25.34 4.21 -10.41
CA ARG A 387 26.07 3.10 -11.02
C ARG A 387 25.32 1.78 -10.80
N PHE A 388 24.22 1.61 -11.52
CA PHE A 388 23.41 0.40 -11.47
C PHE A 388 23.28 -0.17 -12.89
N PRO A 389 24.11 -1.14 -13.28
CA PRO A 389 24.05 -1.70 -14.63
C PRO A 389 22.71 -2.38 -14.95
N ARG A 390 21.90 -2.68 -13.92
CA ARG A 390 20.58 -3.32 -14.00
C ARG A 390 19.40 -2.37 -13.91
N LEU A 391 19.62 -1.06 -13.70
CA LEU A 391 18.52 -0.11 -13.55
C LEU A 391 17.76 0.03 -14.87
N GLU A 392 16.45 -0.20 -14.83
CA GLU A 392 15.53 -0.13 -15.95
C GLU A 392 14.69 1.15 -15.92
N HIS A 393 14.45 1.70 -14.73
CA HIS A 393 13.67 2.91 -14.51
C HIS A 393 14.38 3.86 -13.55
N LEU A 394 14.58 5.10 -13.99
CA LEU A 394 15.08 6.19 -13.15
C LEU A 394 14.17 7.40 -13.27
N GLN A 395 13.64 7.85 -12.14
CA GLN A 395 12.91 9.11 -12.03
C GLN A 395 13.51 9.98 -10.93
N LEU A 396 14.11 11.10 -11.31
CA LEU A 396 14.67 12.07 -10.38
C LEU A 396 13.94 13.40 -10.52
N ARG A 397 13.22 13.79 -9.46
CA ARG A 397 12.55 15.10 -9.38
C ARG A 397 13.21 15.94 -8.30
N LEU A 398 13.84 17.04 -8.70
CA LEU A 398 14.58 17.95 -7.83
C LEU A 398 14.02 19.37 -7.98
N GLY A 399 13.29 19.84 -6.98
CA GLY A 399 12.65 21.17 -6.96
C GLY A 399 13.23 22.08 -5.88
N ALA A 400 13.56 23.33 -6.22
CA ALA A 400 14.07 24.31 -5.25
C ALA A 400 15.24 23.77 -4.40
N CYS A 401 16.11 22.98 -5.02
CA CYS A 401 17.38 22.48 -4.47
C CYS A 401 18.52 23.22 -5.17
N ASN A 402 19.71 23.34 -4.56
CA ASN A 402 20.86 24.00 -5.19
C ASN A 402 21.55 23.08 -6.21
N VAL A 403 20.78 22.61 -7.20
CA VAL A 403 21.23 21.74 -8.30
C VAL A 403 21.98 22.59 -9.31
N THR A 404 23.26 22.29 -9.53
CA THR A 404 24.13 22.99 -10.48
C THR A 404 24.47 22.08 -11.67
N ASP A 405 25.22 22.59 -12.65
CA ASP A 405 25.74 21.80 -13.78
C ASP A 405 26.59 20.59 -13.33
N GLY A 406 27.22 20.67 -12.14
CA GLY A 406 27.98 19.56 -11.56
C GLY A 406 27.13 18.34 -11.24
N PHE A 407 25.88 18.55 -10.77
CA PHE A 407 24.93 17.46 -10.56
C PHE A 407 24.57 16.75 -11.87
N MET A 408 24.22 17.52 -12.90
CA MET A 408 23.86 16.93 -14.19
C MET A 408 25.05 16.22 -14.83
N SER A 409 26.25 16.77 -14.68
CA SER A 409 27.47 16.15 -15.20
C SER A 409 27.75 14.80 -14.54
N ARG A 410 27.61 14.70 -13.21
CA ARG A 410 27.72 13.40 -12.52
C ARG A 410 26.57 12.47 -12.85
N THR A 411 25.37 13.00 -13.05
CA THR A 411 24.21 12.19 -13.43
C THR A 411 24.47 11.57 -14.79
N ALA A 412 24.97 12.36 -15.75
CA ALA A 412 25.40 11.87 -17.05
C ALA A 412 26.50 10.81 -16.93
N GLN A 413 27.52 11.03 -16.09
CA GLN A 413 28.58 10.06 -15.85
C GLN A 413 28.04 8.74 -15.25
N GLY A 414 27.11 8.81 -14.29
CA GLY A 414 26.47 7.62 -13.71
C GLY A 414 25.66 6.83 -14.74
N LEU A 415 25.01 7.52 -15.67
CA LEU A 415 24.20 6.94 -16.73
C LEU A 415 25.02 6.23 -17.83
N GLU A 416 26.33 6.49 -17.97
CA GLU A 416 27.16 5.87 -19.02
C GLU A 416 27.11 4.33 -18.98
N GLY A 417 27.01 3.76 -17.78
CA GLY A 417 26.93 2.32 -17.54
C GLY A 417 25.51 1.72 -17.50
N ALA A 418 24.46 2.55 -17.55
CA ALA A 418 23.07 2.13 -17.38
C ALA A 418 22.47 1.54 -18.66
N LYS A 419 23.06 0.46 -19.19
CA LYS A 419 22.67 -0.13 -20.50
C LYS A 419 21.30 -0.81 -20.48
N ALA A 420 20.77 -1.14 -19.31
CA ALA A 420 19.42 -1.68 -19.13
C ALA A 420 18.33 -0.59 -19.07
N LEU A 421 18.70 0.71 -19.01
CA LEU A 421 17.76 1.78 -18.74
C LEU A 421 16.75 1.96 -19.87
N ARG A 422 15.46 1.85 -19.52
CA ARG A 422 14.31 2.01 -20.42
C ARG A 422 13.57 3.31 -20.19
N VAL A 423 13.52 3.78 -18.95
CA VAL A 423 12.84 5.02 -18.57
C VAL A 423 13.81 5.94 -17.87
N LEU A 424 13.99 7.14 -18.42
CA LEU A 424 14.70 8.24 -17.79
C LEU A 424 13.78 9.44 -17.69
N ASP A 425 13.37 9.80 -16.48
CA ASP A 425 12.56 10.98 -16.18
C ASP A 425 13.34 11.90 -15.24
N LEU A 426 13.75 13.06 -15.75
CA LEU A 426 14.48 14.07 -15.00
C LEU A 426 13.64 15.35 -14.94
N ALA A 427 13.29 15.77 -13.73
CA ALA A 427 12.64 17.05 -13.50
C ALA A 427 13.50 17.92 -12.58
N VAL A 428 13.94 19.08 -13.08
CA VAL A 428 14.66 20.08 -12.30
C VAL A 428 13.89 21.40 -12.34
N THR A 429 13.48 21.88 -11.17
CA THR A 429 12.63 23.08 -11.07
C THR A 429 13.22 24.09 -10.10
N ASN A 430 13.32 25.35 -10.50
CA ASN A 430 13.85 26.44 -9.67
C ASN A 430 15.27 26.14 -9.13
N THR A 431 16.19 25.79 -10.04
CA THR A 431 17.58 25.44 -9.72
C THR A 431 18.57 26.19 -10.61
N PRO A 432 19.82 26.43 -10.16
CA PRO A 432 20.85 27.12 -10.95
C PRO A 432 21.57 26.19 -11.94
N ILE A 433 20.82 25.40 -12.71
CA ILE A 433 21.34 24.63 -13.84
C ILE A 433 21.47 25.53 -15.09
N GLY A 434 22.59 25.40 -15.80
CA GLY A 434 22.92 26.12 -17.02
C GLY A 434 23.11 25.20 -18.22
N ASN A 435 23.71 25.75 -19.27
CA ASN A 435 23.96 25.02 -20.52
C ASN A 435 24.84 23.79 -20.34
N GLU A 436 25.89 23.88 -19.51
CA GLU A 436 26.87 22.80 -19.35
C GLU A 436 26.22 21.52 -18.80
N GLY A 437 25.27 21.64 -17.88
CA GLY A 437 24.55 20.49 -17.35
C GLY A 437 23.70 19.79 -18.41
N ILE A 438 23.01 20.56 -19.26
CA ILE A 438 22.22 20.02 -20.37
C ILE A 438 23.12 19.39 -21.43
N LEU A 439 24.26 20.01 -21.74
CA LEU A 439 25.23 19.47 -22.67
C LEU A 439 25.83 18.16 -22.15
N ALA A 440 26.17 18.07 -20.86
CA ALA A 440 26.66 16.84 -20.26
C ALA A 440 25.64 15.70 -20.41
N LEU A 441 24.36 15.94 -20.09
CA LEU A 441 23.30 14.95 -20.33
C LEU A 441 23.21 14.55 -21.81
N SER A 442 23.31 15.53 -22.72
CA SER A 442 23.28 15.29 -24.17
C SER A 442 24.38 14.34 -24.65
N THR A 443 25.54 14.33 -23.99
CA THR A 443 26.64 13.42 -24.37
C THR A 443 26.34 11.95 -24.05
N VAL A 444 25.60 11.66 -22.98
CA VAL A 444 25.34 10.27 -22.55
C VAL A 444 24.12 9.65 -23.21
N LEU A 445 23.11 10.44 -23.59
CA LEU A 445 21.85 9.94 -24.15
C LEU A 445 22.03 8.93 -25.30
N PRO A 446 22.90 9.17 -26.31
CA PRO A 446 23.10 8.21 -27.40
C PRO A 446 23.68 6.87 -26.97
N THR A 447 24.24 6.78 -25.76
CA THR A 447 24.83 5.56 -25.20
C THR A 447 23.79 4.67 -24.50
N LEU A 448 22.58 5.19 -24.25
CA LEU A 448 21.47 4.51 -23.60
C LEU A 448 20.66 3.71 -24.62
N VAL A 449 21.23 2.58 -25.04
CA VAL A 449 20.75 1.77 -26.18
C VAL A 449 19.38 1.12 -25.98
N CYS A 450 18.86 1.07 -24.76
CA CYS A 450 17.54 0.50 -24.43
C CYS A 450 16.49 1.55 -24.07
N LEU A 451 16.81 2.84 -24.20
CA LEU A 451 15.94 3.92 -23.72
C LEU A 451 14.66 4.00 -24.55
N ASP A 452 13.54 3.68 -23.93
CA ASP A 452 12.20 3.66 -24.54
C ASP A 452 11.43 4.97 -24.24
N THR A 453 11.66 5.56 -23.07
CA THR A 453 11.00 6.78 -22.60
C THR A 453 12.02 7.76 -22.03
N PHE A 454 11.99 9.01 -22.53
CA PHE A 454 12.78 10.11 -22.02
C PHE A 454 11.89 11.32 -21.72
N ASN A 455 11.89 11.73 -20.46
CA ASN A 455 11.24 12.95 -20.00
C ASN A 455 12.28 13.89 -19.40
N LEU A 456 12.32 15.13 -19.85
CA LEU A 456 13.13 16.20 -19.28
C LEU A 456 12.24 17.40 -19.01
N THR A 457 12.01 17.71 -17.74
CA THR A 457 11.27 18.90 -17.31
C THR A 457 12.24 19.89 -16.70
N ILE A 458 12.35 21.08 -17.28
CA ILE A 458 13.21 22.15 -16.77
C ILE A 458 12.37 23.40 -16.59
N CYS A 459 12.02 23.71 -15.35
CA CYS A 459 11.15 24.83 -15.04
C CYS A 459 11.90 25.87 -14.19
N SER A 460 11.73 27.16 -14.52
CA SER A 460 12.28 28.27 -13.72
C SER A 460 13.80 28.19 -13.45
N CYS A 461 14.57 27.61 -14.38
CA CYS A 461 16.03 27.56 -14.32
C CYS A 461 16.62 28.69 -15.17
N LYS A 462 17.56 29.47 -14.63
CA LYS A 462 18.14 30.64 -15.33
C LYS A 462 19.41 30.22 -16.08
N GLY A 463 19.53 30.63 -17.34
CA GLY A 463 20.79 30.50 -18.09
C GLY A 463 20.87 29.31 -19.06
N ILE A 464 19.76 28.63 -19.33
CA ILE A 464 19.67 27.64 -20.41
C ILE A 464 19.27 28.34 -21.70
N GLN A 465 20.10 28.16 -22.73
CA GLN A 465 19.91 28.68 -24.07
C GLN A 465 19.34 27.60 -25.00
N ASP A 466 18.65 28.03 -26.06
CA ASP A 466 18.12 27.15 -27.10
C ASP A 466 19.19 26.23 -27.72
N SER A 467 20.44 26.67 -27.78
CA SER A 467 21.57 25.88 -28.30
C SER A 467 21.80 24.59 -27.49
N ALA A 468 21.70 24.65 -26.17
CA ALA A 468 21.87 23.49 -25.30
C ALA A 468 20.68 22.52 -25.43
N LEU A 469 19.45 23.04 -25.49
CA LEU A 469 18.26 22.22 -25.72
C LEU A 469 18.29 21.55 -27.11
N ARG A 470 18.77 22.26 -28.14
CA ARG A 470 18.98 21.69 -29.48
C ARG A 470 20.00 20.56 -29.46
N ALA A 471 21.12 20.72 -28.74
CA ALA A 471 22.10 19.66 -28.58
C ALA A 471 21.48 18.40 -27.93
N CYS A 472 20.63 18.59 -26.91
CA CYS A 472 19.89 17.50 -26.29
C CYS A 472 18.94 16.83 -27.29
N LEU A 473 18.17 17.59 -28.07
CA LEU A 473 17.28 17.03 -29.09
C LEU A 473 18.03 16.23 -30.17
N ILE A 474 19.19 16.72 -30.62
CA ILE A 474 20.06 16.01 -31.56
C ILE A 474 20.57 14.70 -30.95
N ALA A 475 20.94 14.71 -29.67
CA ALA A 475 21.37 13.51 -28.96
C ALA A 475 20.24 12.49 -28.82
N VAL A 476 19.04 12.93 -28.44
CA VAL A 476 17.82 12.11 -28.33
C VAL A 476 17.47 11.45 -29.66
N ALA A 477 17.64 12.15 -30.80
CA ALA A 477 17.40 11.60 -32.13
C ALA A 477 18.34 10.41 -32.48
N ARG A 478 19.43 10.23 -31.73
CA ARG A 478 20.36 9.11 -31.88
C ARG A 478 20.01 7.91 -30.98
N CYS A 479 19.00 8.04 -30.11
CA CYS A 479 18.48 6.93 -29.30
C CYS A 479 17.54 6.06 -30.17
N GLY A 480 18.07 4.95 -30.70
CA GLY A 480 17.35 4.13 -31.68
C GLY A 480 16.07 3.44 -31.20
N THR A 481 15.86 3.33 -29.88
CA THR A 481 14.71 2.63 -29.27
C THR A 481 13.62 3.57 -28.75
N LEU A 482 13.84 4.88 -28.77
CA LEU A 482 12.98 5.84 -28.09
C LEU A 482 11.57 5.90 -28.70
N ARG A 483 10.55 5.71 -27.86
CA ARG A 483 9.13 5.71 -28.25
C ARG A 483 8.34 6.87 -27.65
N LYS A 484 8.76 7.36 -26.49
CA LYS A 484 8.11 8.45 -25.76
C LYS A 484 9.14 9.53 -25.43
N LEU A 485 8.84 10.75 -25.85
CA LEU A 485 9.67 11.92 -25.58
C LEU A 485 8.79 13.04 -25.03
N LYS A 486 9.18 13.59 -23.88
CA LYS A 486 8.60 14.82 -23.34
C LYS A 486 9.73 15.75 -22.89
N ILE A 487 9.86 16.91 -23.52
CA ILE A 487 10.75 17.96 -23.05
C ILE A 487 9.87 19.19 -22.76
N CYS A 488 9.87 19.66 -21.52
CA CYS A 488 9.00 20.73 -21.03
C CYS A 488 9.77 21.82 -20.30
#